data_AF-A0A1X2I827-F1
#
_entry.id   AF-A0A1X2I827-F1
#
_cell.length_a   1.000
_cell.length_b   1.000
_cell.length_c   1.000
_cell.angle_alpha   90.00
_cell.angle_beta   90.00
_cell.angle_gamma   90.00
#
_symmetry.space_group_name_H-M   'P 1'
#
loop_
_entity.id
_entity.type
_entity.pdbx_description
1 polymer ?
#
loop_
_entity_poly.entity_id
_entity_poly.type
_entity_poly.pdbx_seq_one_letter_code
_entity_poly.pdbx_strand_id
1 'polypeptide(L)'
;MALTDSRMKGHGGLTILVRPDFQHHVHHHPTANNYTITVAIDKYTIHGLYLPPQLDIATYTTILQQIPINSNTIILGDLNTRLGATIGDTRSNQRHHPFEDWQIHNNIVNWNHTFAFGQPTLRSNIGSSIIDFFLSPDGPTYATEVIIHDDTSLNSDHHLCEATFQIDHDIPILPPPSAPRKQWKLQRFNEPTIQQKYVSLFEEFSTPTLHHLNNILDNSLSPTYHCAQA
;
A
#
# COMPACT_ATOMS: atom_id res chain seq x y z
N MET A 1 -20.97 11.55 -12.36
CA MET A 1 -20.79 11.32 -13.81
C MET A 1 -19.87 12.42 -14.31
N ALA A 2 -18.58 12.14 -14.45
CA ALA A 2 -17.59 13.05 -15.01
C ALA A 2 -17.01 12.36 -16.24
N LEU A 3 -17.17 13.03 -17.39
CA LEU A 3 -16.69 12.58 -18.68
C LEU A 3 -15.20 12.90 -18.77
N THR A 4 -14.37 11.88 -18.99
CA THR A 4 -12.97 12.05 -19.40
C THR A 4 -12.74 11.47 -20.80
N ASP A 5 -11.83 12.15 -21.47
CA ASP A 5 -11.47 12.18 -22.89
C ASP A 5 -11.45 10.82 -23.62
N SER A 6 -12.02 10.82 -24.82
CA SER A 6 -12.35 9.64 -25.63
C SER A 6 -11.26 9.21 -26.62
N ARG A 7 -9.97 9.40 -26.30
CA ARG A 7 -8.86 9.07 -27.22
C ARG A 7 -7.84 8.02 -26.75
N MET A 8 -8.04 7.37 -25.59
CA MET A 8 -7.20 6.24 -25.12
C MET A 8 -8.03 5.08 -24.53
N LYS A 9 -9.03 4.57 -25.24
CA LYS A 9 -9.85 3.44 -24.76
C LYS A 9 -9.16 2.09 -25.05
N GLY A 10 -8.86 1.32 -24.00
CA GLY A 10 -8.76 -0.14 -24.07
C GLY A 10 -7.47 -0.83 -23.60
N HIS A 11 -6.48 -0.12 -23.04
CA HIS A 11 -5.23 -0.76 -22.56
C HIS A 11 -4.94 -0.38 -21.12
N GLY A 12 -4.88 -1.38 -20.23
CA GLY A 12 -4.66 -1.20 -18.80
C GLY A 12 -5.93 -0.80 -18.04
N GLY A 13 -5.90 -1.03 -16.73
CA GLY A 13 -7.00 -0.72 -15.83
C GLY A 13 -6.87 -1.52 -14.55
N LEU A 14 -6.69 -0.81 -13.43
CA LEU A 14 -6.73 -1.40 -12.11
C LEU A 14 -8.11 -1.22 -11.52
N THR A 15 -8.61 -2.26 -10.84
CA THR A 15 -9.88 -2.21 -10.13
C THR A 15 -9.70 -2.90 -8.79
N ILE A 16 -10.27 -2.31 -7.75
CA ILE A 16 -10.42 -2.95 -6.45
C ILE A 16 -11.89 -3.25 -6.25
N LEU A 17 -12.19 -4.51 -5.93
CA LEU A 17 -13.51 -4.96 -5.55
C LEU A 17 -13.48 -5.26 -4.05
N VAL A 18 -14.40 -4.64 -3.31
CA VAL A 18 -14.57 -4.87 -1.88
C VAL A 18 -15.84 -5.69 -1.69
N ARG A 19 -15.78 -6.71 -0.83
CA ARG A 19 -16.95 -7.54 -0.55
C ARG A 19 -18.10 -6.67 0.00
N PRO A 20 -19.36 -6.91 -0.39
CA PRO A 20 -20.49 -6.13 0.08
C PRO A 20 -20.72 -6.18 1.60
N ASP A 21 -20.25 -7.24 2.25
CA ASP A 21 -20.34 -7.44 3.69
C ASP A 21 -19.10 -6.96 4.46
N PHE A 22 -18.14 -6.31 3.78
CA PHE A 22 -16.98 -5.73 4.43
C PHE A 22 -17.39 -4.52 5.28
N GLN A 23 -17.27 -4.66 6.60
CA GLN A 23 -17.88 -3.71 7.55
C GLN A 23 -16.97 -2.53 7.91
N HIS A 24 -15.88 -2.30 7.19
CA HIS A 24 -14.94 -1.22 7.49
C HIS A 24 -14.99 -0.12 6.43
N HIS A 25 -14.65 1.09 6.84
CA HIS A 25 -14.59 2.20 5.89
C HIS A 25 -13.40 2.03 4.95
N VAL A 26 -13.66 2.04 3.64
CA VAL A 26 -12.63 2.01 2.60
C VAL A 26 -12.57 3.38 1.93
N HIS A 27 -11.41 4.04 2.02
CA HIS A 27 -11.16 5.31 1.34
C HIS A 27 -10.35 5.08 0.09
N HIS A 28 -10.90 5.40 -1.08
CA HIS A 28 -10.13 5.43 -2.32
C HIS A 28 -9.32 6.72 -2.41
N HIS A 29 -8.01 6.61 -2.57
CA HIS A 29 -7.14 7.76 -2.82
C HIS A 29 -7.18 8.16 -4.29
N PRO A 30 -7.05 9.46 -4.61
CA PRO A 30 -6.90 9.89 -5.99
C PRO A 30 -5.74 9.17 -6.68
N THR A 31 -6.00 8.68 -7.89
CA THR A 31 -5.02 7.99 -8.71
C THR A 31 -3.87 8.92 -9.06
N ALA A 32 -2.65 8.58 -8.62
CA ALA A 32 -1.45 9.36 -8.92
C ALA A 32 -0.89 9.10 -10.33
N ASN A 33 -1.07 7.87 -10.83
CA ASN A 33 -0.62 7.43 -12.15
C ASN A 33 -1.49 6.25 -12.64
N ASN A 34 -1.36 5.85 -13.91
CA ASN A 34 -2.21 4.80 -14.50
C ASN A 34 -1.86 3.36 -14.07
N TYR A 35 -0.85 3.18 -13.22
CA TYR A 35 -0.26 1.90 -12.84
C TYR A 35 -0.46 1.55 -11.37
N THR A 36 -1.08 2.43 -10.60
CA THR A 36 -1.29 2.26 -9.16
C THR A 36 -2.71 2.65 -8.78
N ILE A 37 -3.38 1.78 -8.04
CA ILE A 37 -4.62 2.09 -7.33
C ILE A 37 -4.34 2.01 -5.84
N THR A 38 -4.84 2.98 -5.06
CA THR A 38 -4.56 3.07 -3.64
C THR A 38 -5.86 3.19 -2.85
N VAL A 39 -6.01 2.33 -1.85
CA VAL A 39 -7.10 2.44 -0.88
C VAL A 39 -6.54 2.44 0.54
N ALA A 40 -7.23 3.12 1.44
CA ALA A 40 -6.94 3.10 2.87
C ALA A 40 -8.09 2.49 3.64
N ILE A 41 -7.74 1.70 4.66
CA ILE A 41 -8.66 1.08 5.61
C ILE A 41 -8.11 1.40 7.00
N ASP A 42 -8.73 2.36 7.68
CA ASP A 42 -8.18 3.01 8.88
C ASP A 42 -6.73 3.50 8.65
N LYS A 43 -5.74 3.02 9.40
CA LYS A 43 -4.32 3.38 9.21
C LYS A 43 -3.61 2.57 8.12
N TYR A 44 -4.22 1.49 7.61
CA TYR A 44 -3.62 0.64 6.59
C TYR A 44 -3.79 1.21 5.19
N THR A 45 -2.72 1.14 4.39
CA THR A 45 -2.76 1.54 2.98
C THR A 45 -2.49 0.32 2.11
N ILE A 46 -3.36 0.08 1.13
CA ILE A 46 -3.19 -1.00 0.14
C ILE A 46 -2.92 -0.37 -1.22
N HIS A 47 -1.78 -0.68 -1.81
CA HIS A 47 -1.41 -0.33 -3.17
C HIS A 47 -1.57 -1.54 -4.10
N GLY A 48 -2.50 -1.45 -5.04
CA GLY A 48 -2.60 -2.37 -6.16
C GLY A 48 -1.80 -1.86 -7.34
N LEU A 49 -0.95 -2.71 -7.94
CA LEU A 49 -0.10 -2.35 -9.07
C LEU A 49 -0.35 -3.21 -10.30
N TYR A 50 -0.20 -2.57 -11.45
CA TYR A 50 -0.03 -3.25 -12.73
C TYR A 50 1.06 -2.52 -13.49
N LEU A 51 2.23 -3.15 -13.64
CA LEU A 51 3.39 -2.61 -14.34
C LEU A 51 3.60 -3.37 -15.65
N PRO A 52 3.00 -2.93 -16.76
CA PRO A 52 3.00 -3.67 -18.02
C PRO A 52 4.42 -4.02 -18.51
N PRO A 53 4.63 -5.14 -19.21
CA PRO A 53 5.96 -5.57 -19.66
C PRO A 53 6.64 -4.57 -20.62
N GLN A 54 5.87 -3.74 -21.31
CA GLN A 54 6.38 -2.70 -22.22
C GLN A 54 6.93 -1.44 -21.55
N LEU A 55 6.75 -1.27 -20.23
CA LEU A 55 7.38 -0.15 -19.51
C LEU A 55 8.90 -0.25 -19.60
N ASP A 56 9.53 0.86 -19.97
CA ASP A 56 10.98 1.00 -19.89
C ASP A 56 11.46 1.01 -18.43
N ILE A 57 12.74 0.69 -18.22
CA ILE A 57 13.30 0.53 -16.87
C ILE A 57 13.27 1.84 -16.08
N ALA A 58 13.47 3.00 -16.71
CA ALA A 58 13.47 4.28 -15.99
C ALA A 58 12.07 4.62 -15.46
N THR A 59 11.04 4.43 -16.30
CA THR A 59 9.63 4.60 -15.90
C THR A 59 9.23 3.60 -14.82
N TYR A 60 9.60 2.32 -14.97
CA TYR A 60 9.38 1.28 -13.97
C TYR A 60 9.95 1.67 -12.59
N THR A 61 11.22 2.06 -12.55
CA THR A 61 11.90 2.47 -11.31
C THR A 61 11.25 3.72 -10.70
N THR A 62 10.89 4.69 -11.53
CA THR A 62 10.22 5.92 -11.07
C THR A 62 8.87 5.60 -10.41
N ILE A 63 8.08 4.69 -10.99
CA ILE A 63 6.80 4.29 -10.42
C ILE A 63 7.00 3.64 -9.05
N LEU A 64 7.96 2.71 -8.92
CA LEU A 64 8.27 2.06 -7.63
C LEU A 64 8.67 3.08 -6.55
N GLN A 65 9.56 4.01 -6.89
CA GLN A 65 10.04 5.04 -5.95
C GLN A 65 8.95 6.04 -5.51
N GLN A 66 7.88 6.19 -6.28
CA GLN A 66 6.77 7.08 -5.95
C GLN A 66 5.73 6.45 -5.02
N ILE A 67 5.80 5.14 -4.75
CA ILE A 67 4.86 4.46 -3.85
C ILE A 67 5.17 4.91 -2.41
N PRO A 68 4.21 5.53 -1.69
CA PRO A 68 4.41 5.87 -0.28
C PRO A 68 4.42 4.60 0.57
N ILE A 69 5.49 4.38 1.35
CA ILE A 69 5.66 3.17 2.14
C ILE A 69 5.81 3.51 3.62
N ASN A 70 5.04 2.82 4.45
CA ASN A 70 5.18 2.82 5.91
C ASN A 70 4.85 1.43 6.47
N SER A 71 4.97 1.24 7.79
CA SER A 71 4.76 -0.06 8.47
C SER A 71 3.34 -0.64 8.38
N ASN A 72 2.38 0.11 7.82
CA ASN A 72 1.00 -0.28 7.59
C ASN A 72 0.65 -0.40 6.10
N THR A 73 1.66 -0.42 5.23
CA THR A 73 1.50 -0.56 3.80
C THR A 73 1.45 -2.03 3.38
N ILE A 74 0.45 -2.39 2.58
CA ILE A 74 0.37 -3.64 1.83
C ILE A 74 0.47 -3.29 0.34
N ILE A 75 1.24 -4.06 -0.41
CA ILE A 75 1.44 -3.86 -1.85
C ILE A 75 1.17 -5.18 -2.55
N LEU A 76 0.38 -5.15 -3.61
CA LEU A 76 0.13 -6.34 -4.43
C LEU A 76 -0.06 -6.01 -5.89
N GLY A 77 0.20 -6.99 -6.76
CA GLY A 77 -0.20 -6.92 -8.16
C GLY A 77 0.81 -7.55 -9.11
N ASP A 78 0.57 -7.36 -10.41
CA ASP A 78 1.44 -7.84 -11.49
C ASP A 78 2.51 -6.79 -11.81
N LEU A 79 3.76 -7.09 -11.46
CA LEU A 79 4.89 -6.20 -11.66
C LEU A 79 5.68 -6.54 -12.92
N ASN A 80 5.33 -7.62 -13.63
CA ASN A 80 6.09 -8.19 -14.76
C ASN A 80 7.60 -8.28 -14.46
N THR A 81 7.96 -8.54 -13.20
CA THR A 81 9.34 -8.61 -12.72
C THR A 81 9.64 -10.04 -12.40
N ARG A 82 10.75 -10.57 -12.91
CA ARG A 82 11.15 -11.95 -12.68
C ARG A 82 12.42 -11.96 -11.85
N LEU A 83 12.35 -12.51 -10.64
CA LEU A 83 13.44 -12.52 -9.67
C LEU A 83 14.30 -13.80 -9.74
N GLY A 84 14.02 -14.68 -10.69
CA GLY A 84 14.74 -15.94 -10.85
C GLY A 84 14.74 -16.78 -9.56
N ALA A 85 15.90 -17.34 -9.25
CA ALA A 85 16.09 -18.26 -8.13
C ALA A 85 15.68 -17.68 -6.77
N THR A 86 15.67 -16.34 -6.61
CA THR A 86 15.25 -15.69 -5.36
C THR A 86 13.86 -16.13 -4.94
N ILE A 87 12.93 -16.34 -5.88
CA ILE A 87 11.55 -16.75 -5.55
C ILE A 87 11.17 -18.09 -6.20
N GLY A 88 12.17 -18.83 -6.70
CA GLY A 88 11.99 -20.10 -7.39
C GLY A 88 11.54 -19.99 -8.86
N ASP A 89 11.65 -18.82 -9.49
CA ASP A 89 11.41 -18.67 -10.92
C ASP A 89 12.64 -19.16 -11.71
N THR A 90 12.40 -19.81 -12.83
CA THR A 90 13.45 -20.33 -13.74
C THR A 90 14.19 -19.24 -14.51
N ARG A 91 13.64 -18.01 -14.58
CA ARG A 91 14.24 -16.91 -15.32
C ARG A 91 14.20 -15.61 -14.51
N SER A 92 15.13 -14.71 -14.81
CA SER A 92 15.10 -13.31 -14.37
C SER A 92 14.94 -12.36 -15.56
N ASN A 93 14.63 -11.09 -15.30
CA ASN A 93 14.61 -10.04 -16.32
C ASN A 93 15.29 -8.74 -15.83
N GLN A 94 15.38 -7.75 -16.72
CA GLN A 94 16.07 -6.48 -16.42
C GLN A 94 15.45 -5.67 -15.27
N ARG A 95 14.23 -5.99 -14.85
CA ARG A 95 13.54 -5.34 -13.71
C ARG A 95 13.95 -5.90 -12.36
N HIS A 96 14.61 -7.06 -12.34
CA HIS A 96 15.09 -7.70 -11.11
C HIS A 96 15.85 -6.70 -10.24
N HIS A 97 16.93 -6.13 -10.76
CA HIS A 97 17.83 -5.33 -9.94
C HIS A 97 17.17 -4.04 -9.39
N PRO A 98 16.46 -3.23 -10.19
CA PRO A 98 15.72 -2.08 -9.65
C PRO A 98 14.65 -2.46 -8.61
N PHE A 99 13.99 -3.61 -8.79
CA PHE A 99 12.99 -4.08 -7.82
C PHE A 99 13.64 -4.52 -6.51
N GLU A 100 14.71 -5.30 -6.58
CA GLU A 100 15.45 -5.76 -5.40
C GLU A 100 16.06 -4.58 -4.63
N ASP A 101 16.63 -3.59 -5.32
CA ASP A 101 17.12 -2.36 -4.71
C ASP A 101 15.99 -1.59 -4.00
N TRP A 102 14.83 -1.47 -4.64
CA TRP A 102 13.65 -0.83 -4.05
C TRP A 102 13.14 -1.58 -2.81
N GLN A 103 13.16 -2.92 -2.84
CA GLN A 103 12.80 -3.73 -1.69
C GLN A 103 13.76 -3.53 -0.52
N ILE A 104 15.07 -3.59 -0.78
CA ILE A 104 16.10 -3.40 0.25
C ILE A 104 15.99 -2.01 0.86
N HIS A 105 15.83 -0.98 0.04
CA HIS A 105 15.76 0.41 0.51
C HIS A 105 14.57 0.66 1.44
N ASN A 106 13.45 -0.03 1.21
CA ASN A 106 12.20 0.16 1.95
C ASN A 106 11.90 -0.97 2.96
N ASN A 107 12.87 -1.87 3.18
CA ASN A 107 12.72 -3.05 4.05
C ASN A 107 11.48 -3.90 3.70
N ILE A 108 11.22 -4.11 2.41
CA ILE A 108 10.04 -4.81 1.91
C ILE A 108 10.29 -6.32 1.87
N VAL A 109 9.41 -7.07 2.54
CA VAL A 109 9.34 -8.52 2.46
C VAL A 109 8.47 -8.93 1.26
N ASN A 110 8.99 -9.83 0.43
CA ASN A 110 8.21 -10.48 -0.62
C ASN A 110 7.67 -11.82 -0.10
N TRP A 111 6.38 -11.88 0.19
CA TRP A 111 5.75 -13.02 0.85
C TRP A 111 5.60 -14.24 -0.06
N ASN A 112 5.71 -14.07 -1.38
CA ASN A 112 5.80 -15.20 -2.30
C ASN A 112 7.03 -16.08 -1.99
N HIS A 113 8.15 -15.48 -1.55
CA HIS A 113 9.35 -16.23 -1.17
C HIS A 113 9.05 -17.24 -0.05
N THR A 114 8.25 -16.85 0.93
CA THR A 114 7.99 -17.67 2.13
C THR A 114 6.89 -18.70 1.88
N PHE A 115 5.80 -18.30 1.22
CA PHE A 115 4.58 -19.11 1.17
C PHE A 115 4.32 -19.76 -0.20
N ALA A 116 4.89 -19.22 -1.28
CA ALA A 116 4.61 -19.63 -2.65
C ALA A 116 5.89 -19.84 -3.49
N PHE A 117 6.99 -20.24 -2.85
CA PHE A 117 8.28 -20.41 -3.54
C PHE A 117 8.18 -21.40 -4.71
N GLY A 118 8.58 -20.96 -5.90
CA GLY A 118 8.55 -21.76 -7.12
C GLY A 118 7.15 -22.02 -7.70
N GLN A 119 6.09 -21.44 -7.13
CA GLN A 119 4.72 -21.59 -7.63
C GLN A 119 4.41 -20.48 -8.66
N PRO A 120 4.16 -20.83 -9.94
CA PRO A 120 3.94 -19.86 -11.00
C PRO A 120 2.63 -19.08 -10.82
N THR A 121 2.67 -17.77 -10.96
CA THR A 121 1.46 -16.91 -10.94
C THR A 121 0.91 -16.66 -12.35
N LEU A 122 1.71 -16.90 -13.37
CA LEU A 122 1.33 -16.89 -14.79
C LEU A 122 1.69 -18.24 -15.41
N ARG A 123 0.74 -18.84 -16.14
CA ARG A 123 0.99 -19.95 -17.07
C ARG A 123 0.48 -19.60 -18.46
N SER A 124 1.39 -19.65 -19.42
CA SER A 124 1.11 -19.44 -20.82
C SER A 124 1.60 -20.63 -21.65
N ASN A 125 1.24 -20.65 -22.94
CA ASN A 125 1.73 -21.66 -23.88
C ASN A 125 3.25 -21.66 -24.06
N ILE A 126 3.92 -20.55 -23.73
CA ILE A 126 5.38 -20.38 -23.87
C ILE A 126 6.13 -20.62 -22.55
N GLY A 127 5.43 -21.03 -21.50
CA GLY A 127 5.98 -21.33 -20.19
C GLY A 127 5.31 -20.55 -19.06
N SER A 128 5.93 -20.61 -17.90
CA SER A 128 5.44 -19.98 -16.68
C SER A 128 6.38 -18.89 -16.16
N SER A 129 5.82 -18.03 -15.30
CA SER A 129 6.57 -17.03 -14.56
C SER A 129 5.90 -16.72 -13.22
N ILE A 130 6.67 -16.13 -12.33
CA ILE A 130 6.17 -15.58 -11.07
C ILE A 130 6.39 -14.08 -11.12
N ILE A 131 5.30 -13.35 -11.32
CA ILE A 131 5.30 -11.91 -11.59
C ILE A 131 4.25 -11.14 -10.77
N ASP A 132 3.32 -11.86 -10.15
CA ASP A 132 2.32 -11.34 -9.23
C ASP A 132 2.86 -11.47 -7.80
N PHE A 133 3.03 -10.34 -7.11
CA PHE A 133 3.68 -10.32 -5.80
C PHE A 133 2.78 -9.80 -4.69
N PHE A 134 2.99 -10.31 -3.49
CA PHE A 134 2.41 -9.82 -2.24
C PHE A 134 3.50 -9.34 -1.32
N LEU A 135 3.46 -8.06 -0.97
CA LEU A 135 4.55 -7.39 -0.28
C LEU A 135 4.03 -6.56 0.90
N SER A 136 4.85 -6.45 1.93
CA SER A 136 4.72 -5.42 2.96
C SER A 136 6.09 -5.09 3.53
N PRO A 137 6.29 -3.89 4.10
CA PRO A 137 7.47 -3.65 4.92
C PRO A 137 7.50 -4.60 6.10
N ASP A 138 8.71 -5.04 6.48
CA ASP A 138 8.89 -5.81 7.70
C ASP A 138 8.39 -5.01 8.90
N GLY A 139 7.59 -5.65 9.74
CA GLY A 139 6.94 -4.99 10.87
C GLY A 139 5.59 -5.60 11.25
N PRO A 140 4.69 -4.79 11.84
CA PRO A 140 3.46 -5.27 12.45
C PRO A 140 2.45 -5.87 11.47
N THR A 141 2.51 -5.48 10.20
CA THR A 141 1.62 -5.98 9.14
C THR A 141 2.38 -6.99 8.29
N TYR A 142 2.01 -8.26 8.37
CA TYR A 142 2.72 -9.33 7.67
C TYR A 142 1.75 -10.35 7.09
N ALA A 143 2.14 -11.01 6.00
CA ALA A 143 1.35 -12.09 5.45
C ALA A 143 1.49 -13.34 6.33
N THR A 144 0.38 -14.01 6.60
CA THR A 144 0.34 -15.33 7.23
C THR A 144 0.21 -16.44 6.21
N GLU A 145 -0.20 -16.11 4.99
CA GLU A 145 -0.43 -17.07 3.91
C GLU A 145 -0.40 -16.37 2.55
N VAL A 146 0.11 -17.07 1.53
CA VAL A 146 -0.08 -16.77 0.11
C VAL A 146 -0.41 -18.07 -0.61
N ILE A 147 -1.55 -18.12 -1.28
CA ILE A 147 -2.05 -19.27 -2.03
C ILE A 147 -2.10 -18.91 -3.51
N ILE A 148 -1.50 -19.76 -4.35
CA ILE A 148 -1.62 -19.69 -5.80
C ILE A 148 -2.58 -20.78 -6.25
N HIS A 149 -3.74 -20.39 -6.78
CA HIS A 149 -4.79 -21.32 -7.19
C HIS A 149 -4.51 -21.83 -8.62
N ASP A 150 -3.86 -22.99 -8.71
CA ASP A 150 -3.44 -23.62 -9.97
C ASP A 150 -4.62 -24.06 -10.87
N ASP A 151 -5.79 -24.33 -10.30
CA ASP A 151 -7.00 -24.82 -10.99
C ASP A 151 -8.02 -23.72 -11.30
N THR A 152 -7.81 -22.52 -10.76
CA THR A 152 -8.74 -21.40 -10.84
C THR A 152 -8.09 -20.27 -11.62
N SER A 153 -8.22 -20.32 -12.95
CA SER A 153 -7.98 -19.16 -13.80
C SER A 153 -9.29 -18.72 -14.42
N LEU A 154 -9.67 -17.46 -14.18
CA LEU A 154 -10.95 -16.89 -14.65
C LEU A 154 -10.87 -16.57 -16.16
N ASN A 155 -10.56 -17.58 -16.98
CA ASN A 155 -10.16 -17.44 -18.39
C ASN A 155 -8.96 -16.49 -18.59
N SER A 156 -8.09 -16.38 -17.58
CA SER A 156 -6.83 -15.66 -17.64
C SER A 156 -5.67 -16.66 -17.74
N ASP A 157 -4.56 -16.20 -18.29
CA ASP A 157 -3.24 -16.83 -18.19
C ASP A 157 -2.58 -16.61 -16.82
N HIS A 158 -3.07 -15.66 -16.02
CA HIS A 158 -2.72 -15.54 -14.61
C HIS A 158 -3.58 -16.46 -13.74
N HIS A 159 -2.95 -17.05 -12.74
CA HIS A 159 -3.62 -17.77 -11.67
C HIS A 159 -4.28 -16.79 -10.70
N LEU A 160 -5.44 -17.18 -10.15
CA LEU A 160 -5.97 -16.48 -9.00
C LEU A 160 -4.98 -16.61 -7.83
N CYS A 161 -4.56 -15.48 -7.29
CA CYS A 161 -3.64 -15.42 -6.17
C CYS A 161 -4.36 -14.82 -4.97
N GLU A 162 -4.18 -15.43 -3.80
CA GLU A 162 -4.80 -15.03 -2.55
C GLU A 162 -3.72 -14.85 -1.48
N ALA A 163 -3.87 -13.86 -0.63
CA ALA A 163 -2.98 -13.66 0.51
C ALA A 163 -3.76 -13.20 1.73
N THR A 164 -3.40 -13.75 2.89
CA THR A 164 -3.96 -13.37 4.18
C THR A 164 -2.92 -12.56 4.94
N PHE A 165 -3.30 -11.36 5.39
CA PHE A 165 -2.44 -10.50 6.19
C PHE A 165 -2.94 -10.43 7.62
N GLN A 166 -2.02 -10.61 8.57
CA GLN A 166 -2.25 -10.27 9.96
C GLN A 166 -1.96 -8.79 10.18
N ILE A 167 -2.86 -8.16 10.90
CA ILE A 167 -2.87 -6.73 11.20
C ILE A 167 -2.71 -6.51 12.72
N ASP A 168 -2.07 -5.41 13.13
CA ASP A 168 -1.70 -5.15 14.52
C ASP A 168 -2.77 -4.52 15.40
N HIS A 169 -3.95 -4.20 14.84
CA HIS A 169 -5.09 -3.71 15.61
C HIS A 169 -6.41 -4.04 14.90
N ASP A 170 -7.46 -4.07 15.70
CA ASP A 170 -8.82 -4.20 15.19
C ASP A 170 -9.24 -2.92 14.47
N ILE A 171 -9.72 -3.08 13.24
CA ILE A 171 -10.27 -1.98 12.46
C ILE A 171 -11.68 -1.68 12.98
N PRO A 172 -12.04 -0.41 13.24
CA PRO A 172 -13.39 -0.07 13.68
C PRO A 172 -14.46 -0.55 12.71
N ILE A 173 -15.48 -1.21 13.23
CA ILE A 173 -16.65 -1.63 12.46
C ILE A 173 -17.57 -0.43 12.24
N LEU A 174 -18.02 -0.25 10.99
CA LEU A 174 -19.01 0.74 10.64
C LEU A 174 -20.33 0.44 11.36
N PRO A 175 -20.96 1.45 11.98
CA PRO A 175 -22.28 1.26 12.55
C PRO A 175 -23.28 0.88 11.43
N PRO A 176 -24.32 0.10 11.74
CA PRO A 176 -25.29 -0.33 10.73
C PRO A 176 -25.94 0.90 10.05
N PRO A 177 -26.46 0.78 8.81
CA PRO A 177 -27.07 1.90 8.09
C PRO A 177 -28.22 2.59 8.85
N SER A 178 -28.89 1.84 9.72
CA SER A 178 -29.98 2.34 10.60
C SER A 178 -29.49 3.01 11.88
N ALA A 179 -28.19 2.97 12.18
CA ALA A 179 -27.66 3.58 13.38
C ALA A 179 -27.87 5.10 13.33
N PRO A 180 -28.28 5.71 14.45
CA PRO A 180 -28.38 7.16 14.52
C PRO A 180 -27.00 7.75 14.24
N ARG A 181 -26.90 8.60 13.21
CA ARG A 181 -25.68 9.35 12.90
C ARG A 181 -25.33 10.17 14.15
N LYS A 182 -24.25 9.81 14.84
CA LYS A 182 -23.74 10.61 15.96
C LYS A 182 -23.21 11.92 15.38
N GLN A 183 -24.02 12.96 15.47
CA GLN A 183 -23.63 14.31 15.08
C GLN A 183 -23.01 15.00 16.29
N TRP A 184 -21.87 15.64 16.09
CA TRP A 184 -21.33 16.58 17.06
C TRP A 184 -22.34 17.73 17.22
N LYS A 185 -22.80 17.98 18.45
CA LYS A 185 -23.68 19.11 18.74
C LYS A 185 -22.84 20.39 18.81
N LEU A 186 -22.28 20.80 17.67
CA LEU A 186 -21.35 21.92 17.56
C LEU A 186 -21.94 23.24 18.07
N GLN A 187 -23.27 23.38 18.07
CA GLN A 187 -23.96 24.52 18.68
C GLN A 187 -23.61 24.74 20.17
N ARG A 188 -23.20 23.69 20.88
CA ARG A 188 -22.77 23.80 22.29
C ARG A 188 -21.44 24.54 22.45
N PHE A 189 -20.69 24.79 21.38
CA PHE A 189 -19.54 25.70 21.43
C PHE A 189 -19.93 27.13 21.77
N ASN A 190 -21.21 27.50 21.63
CA ASN A 190 -21.71 28.79 22.11
C ASN A 190 -21.82 28.84 23.64
N GLU A 191 -21.75 27.70 24.35
CA GLU A 191 -21.71 27.65 25.81
C GLU A 191 -20.25 27.85 26.28
N PRO A 192 -19.92 28.92 27.02
CA PRO A 192 -18.53 29.24 27.37
C PRO A 192 -17.80 28.12 28.12
N THR A 193 -18.51 27.41 29.00
CA THR A 193 -17.95 26.30 29.79
C THR A 193 -17.59 25.08 28.93
N ILE A 194 -18.38 24.81 27.89
CA ILE A 194 -18.13 23.70 26.96
C ILE A 194 -17.01 24.06 25.99
N GLN A 195 -17.01 25.30 25.49
CA GLN A 195 -15.92 25.82 24.67
C GLN A 195 -14.59 25.71 25.42
N GLN A 196 -14.54 26.19 26.65
CA GLN A 196 -13.30 26.21 27.44
C GLN A 196 -12.81 24.79 27.77
N LYS A 197 -13.74 23.86 28.04
CA LYS A 197 -13.40 22.44 28.21
C LYS A 197 -12.83 21.81 26.94
N TYR A 198 -13.35 22.17 25.77
CA TYR A 198 -12.81 21.66 24.51
C TYR A 198 -11.41 22.22 24.24
N VAL A 199 -11.22 23.53 24.44
CA VAL A 199 -9.90 24.17 24.30
C VAL A 199 -8.89 23.52 25.23
N SER A 200 -9.23 23.33 26.51
CA SER A 200 -8.32 22.71 27.48
C SER A 200 -7.95 21.27 27.09
N LEU A 201 -8.92 20.47 26.65
CA LEU A 201 -8.66 19.10 26.19
C LEU A 201 -7.81 19.10 24.91
N PHE A 202 -8.10 20.00 23.97
CA PHE A 202 -7.32 20.11 22.74
C PHE A 202 -5.87 20.50 23.05
N GLU A 203 -5.64 21.48 23.93
CA GLU A 203 -4.31 21.86 24.39
C GLU A 203 -3.60 20.68 25.06
N GLU A 204 -4.26 19.99 25.99
CA GLU A 204 -3.73 18.81 26.67
C GLU A 204 -3.30 17.72 25.66
N PHE A 205 -4.19 17.36 24.74
CA PHE A 205 -3.92 16.29 23.77
C PHE A 205 -2.95 16.68 22.65
N SER A 206 -2.86 17.97 22.30
CA SER A 206 -1.94 18.46 21.27
C SER A 206 -0.54 18.77 21.80
N THR A 207 -0.37 18.94 23.12
CA THR A 207 0.92 19.26 23.76
C THR A 207 2.04 18.28 23.37
N PRO A 208 1.86 16.95 23.40
CA PRO A 208 2.91 16.01 22.99
C PRO A 208 3.34 16.19 21.54
N THR A 209 2.38 16.41 20.63
CA THR A 209 2.65 16.66 19.22
C THR A 209 3.37 17.99 19.01
N LEU A 210 2.97 19.05 19.70
CA LEU A 210 3.64 20.36 19.68
C LEU A 210 5.09 20.24 20.15
N HIS A 211 5.34 19.52 21.25
CA HIS A 211 6.69 19.28 21.75
C HIS A 211 7.54 18.49 20.73
N HIS A 212 6.95 17.47 20.10
CA HIS A 212 7.62 16.69 19.06
C HIS A 212 8.00 17.56 17.85
N LEU A 213 7.09 18.42 17.37
CA LEU A 213 7.32 19.33 16.26
C LEU A 213 8.42 20.35 16.57
N ASN A 214 8.39 20.95 17.76
CA ASN A 214 9.43 21.89 18.19
C ASN A 214 10.81 21.23 18.24
N ASN A 215 10.88 19.99 18.76
CA ASN A 215 12.14 19.24 18.77
C ASN A 215 12.67 18.97 17.35
N ILE A 216 11.80 18.68 16.38
CA ILE A 216 12.23 18.50 14.97
C ILE A 216 12.79 19.82 14.43
N LEU A 217 12.10 20.93 14.67
CA LEU A 217 12.52 22.26 14.20
C LEU A 217 13.84 22.69 14.83
N ASP A 218 14.01 22.52 16.14
CA ASP A 218 15.23 22.89 16.86
C ASP A 218 16.44 22.03 16.43
N ASN A 219 16.22 20.74 16.17
CA ASN A 219 17.26 19.85 15.64
C ASN A 219 17.61 20.16 14.18
N SER A 220 16.67 20.69 13.39
CA SER A 220 16.92 21.11 12.00
C SER A 220 17.72 22.42 11.88
N LEU A 221 17.81 23.20 12.96
CA LEU A 221 18.50 24.49 13.02
C LEU A 221 19.90 24.43 13.62
N SER A 222 20.36 23.25 14.06
CA SER A 222 21.73 23.06 14.57
C SER A 222 22.67 22.65 13.42
N PRO A 223 23.60 23.51 12.96
CA PRO A 223 24.61 23.10 11.99
C PRO A 223 25.63 22.22 12.70
N THR A 224 25.72 20.95 12.32
CA THR A 224 26.83 20.07 12.70
C THR A 224 28.13 20.60 12.08
N TYR A 225 28.84 21.47 12.80
CA TYR A 225 30.24 21.76 12.51
C TYR A 225 31.10 20.62 13.06
N HIS A 226 31.37 19.61 12.22
CA HIS A 226 32.51 18.74 12.46
C HIS A 226 33.75 19.39 11.84
N CYS A 227 34.48 20.15 12.65
CA CYS A 227 35.86 20.52 12.34
C CYS A 227 36.73 19.28 12.60
N ALA A 228 37.21 18.65 11.53
CA ALA A 228 38.26 17.65 11.62
C ALA A 228 39.57 18.34 12.01
N GLN A 229 40.13 17.99 13.16
CA GLN A 229 41.52 18.32 13.48
C GLN A 229 42.42 17.28 12.82
N ALA A 230 43.41 17.78 12.09
CA ALA A 230 44.48 17.04 11.41
C ALA A 230 45.52 16.49 12.38
#